data_AF-A0A0R0MDC2-F1
#
_entry.id   AF-A0A0R0MDC2-F1
#
_cell.length_a   1.000
_cell.length_b   1.000
_cell.length_c   1.000
_cell.angle_alpha   90.00
_cell.angle_beta   90.00
_cell.angle_gamma   90.00
#
_symmetry.space_group_name_H-M   'P 1'
#
loop_
_entity.id
_entity.type
_entity.pdbx_description
1 polymer ?
#
loop_
_entity_poly.entity_id
_entity_poly.type
_entity_poly.pdbx_seq_one_letter_code
_entity_poly.pdbx_strand_id
1 'polypeptide(L)'
;MNLRHSSKLGNVWIGRYVAPARELIQDRVGWDRTWSVGAVRIQPSAQLATGGALNGSVGVETGEDWYVGAGFGRTNQRETVNLNFDPNDAYSLSGGYRWAEGASLGLMYVRDDRLNPDQQHLHLVYRTPLPEGHRLTVDLLFKRGLVEDETIERTGLSVAYDWPRWFMRLSYDPKVNFTPQDMWRLAFGTRF
;
A
#
# COMPACT_ATOMS: atom_id res chain seq x y z
N MET A 1 -2.42 14.73 5.40
CA MET A 1 -1.00 15.13 5.27
C MET A 1 -0.10 13.97 5.67
N ASN A 2 1.05 13.80 5.02
CA ASN A 2 2.09 12.83 5.42
C ASN A 2 3.47 13.47 5.20
N LEU A 3 4.32 13.40 6.22
CA LEU A 3 5.71 13.86 6.20
C LEU A 3 6.60 12.66 6.50
N ARG A 4 7.61 12.43 5.66
CA ARG A 4 8.50 11.27 5.73
C ARG A 4 9.97 11.70 5.76
N HIS A 5 10.77 10.99 6.54
CA HIS A 5 12.22 11.16 6.60
C HIS A 5 12.90 9.79 6.46
N SER A 6 13.97 9.73 5.67
CA SER A 6 14.76 8.52 5.42
C SER A 6 16.14 8.64 6.05
N SER A 7 16.54 7.62 6.79
CA SER A 7 17.83 7.59 7.49
C SER A 7 18.46 6.19 7.45
N LYS A 8 19.66 6.05 8.01
CA LYS A 8 20.29 4.73 8.25
C LYS A 8 19.48 3.84 9.20
N LEU A 9 18.56 4.39 9.98
CA LEU A 9 17.69 3.65 10.89
C LEU A 9 16.40 3.15 10.22
N GLY A 10 16.17 3.50 8.96
CA GLY A 10 14.92 3.26 8.24
C GLY A 10 14.20 4.55 7.89
N ASN A 11 12.96 4.40 7.46
CA ASN A 11 12.07 5.49 7.15
C ASN A 11 11.12 5.73 8.32
N VAL A 12 10.98 6.98 8.73
CA VAL A 12 9.96 7.41 9.69
C VAL A 12 8.99 8.33 8.99
N TRP A 13 7.73 8.30 9.40
CA TRP A 13 6.75 9.24 8.89
C TRP A 13 5.72 9.61 9.96
N ILE A 14 5.19 10.82 9.84
CA ILE A 14 4.05 11.31 10.61
C ILE A 14 2.96 11.73 9.64
N GLY A 15 1.71 11.46 9.97
CA GLY A 15 0.58 11.81 9.14
C GLY A 15 -0.63 12.21 9.96
N ARG A 16 -1.41 13.14 9.41
CA ARG A 16 -2.71 13.57 9.93
C ARG A 16 -3.78 13.27 8.89
N TYR A 17 -4.80 12.55 9.33
CA TYR A 17 -6.04 12.32 8.59
C TYR A 17 -7.15 13.17 9.18
N VAL A 18 -7.96 13.77 8.31
CA VAL A 18 -9.12 14.58 8.69
C VAL A 18 -10.26 14.22 7.75
N ALA A 19 -11.40 13.82 8.31
CA ALA A 19 -12.65 13.60 7.59
C ALA A 19 -13.77 14.36 8.33
N PRO A 20 -14.03 15.62 7.96
CA PRO A 20 -15.02 16.45 8.66
C PRO A 20 -16.42 15.84 8.66
N ALA A 21 -16.83 15.23 7.54
CA ALA A 21 -18.13 14.56 7.41
C ALA A 21 -18.30 13.34 8.34
N ARG A 22 -17.22 12.85 8.95
CA ARG A 22 -17.22 11.75 9.93
C ARG A 22 -16.77 12.20 11.32
N GLU A 23 -16.58 13.52 11.51
CA GLU A 23 -16.02 14.11 12.73
C GLU A 23 -14.71 13.43 13.18
N LEU A 24 -13.93 12.93 12.23
CA LEU A 24 -12.78 12.07 12.49
C LEU A 24 -11.47 12.81 12.22
N ILE A 25 -10.63 12.87 13.25
CA ILE A 25 -9.22 13.27 13.14
C ILE A 25 -8.38 12.14 13.68
N GLN A 26 -7.37 11.72 12.91
CA GLN A 26 -6.44 10.69 13.36
C GLN A 26 -5.01 11.04 13.00
N ASP A 27 -4.18 11.18 14.02
CA ASP A 27 -2.73 11.33 13.88
C ASP A 27 -2.06 9.97 13.93
N ARG A 28 -1.02 9.81 13.12
CA ARG A 28 -0.31 8.55 12.94
C ARG A 28 1.18 8.79 12.83
N VAL A 29 1.95 7.86 13.39
CA VAL A 29 3.38 7.74 13.17
C VAL A 29 3.67 6.33 12.69
N GLY A 30 4.59 6.19 11.76
CA GLY A 30 5.04 4.87 11.33
C GLY A 30 6.53 4.84 11.06
N TRP A 31 7.02 3.61 11.03
CA TRP A 31 8.40 3.27 10.74
C TRP A 31 8.44 2.04 9.84
N ASP A 32 9.34 2.05 8.87
CA ASP A 32 9.63 0.89 8.03
C ASP A 32 11.12 0.83 7.69
N ARG A 33 11.63 -0.39 7.46
CA ARG A 33 13.02 -0.59 7.04
C ARG A 33 13.13 -1.84 6.17
N THR A 34 14.07 -1.81 5.23
CA THR A 34 14.48 -3.01 4.48
C THR A 34 15.87 -3.44 4.95
N TRP A 35 16.03 -4.73 5.22
CA TRP A 35 17.34 -5.37 5.37
C TRP A 35 17.57 -6.38 4.25
N SER A 36 18.80 -6.46 3.77
CA SER A 36 19.24 -7.51 2.85
C SER A 36 20.10 -8.51 3.60
N VAL A 37 19.69 -9.78 3.60
CA VAL A 37 20.41 -10.91 4.20
C VAL A 37 20.65 -11.93 3.10
N GLY A 38 21.84 -11.88 2.50
CA GLY A 38 22.12 -12.63 1.27
C GLY A 38 21.16 -12.23 0.15
N ALA A 39 20.51 -13.21 -0.48
CA ALA A 39 19.53 -13.00 -1.55
C ALA A 39 18.14 -12.57 -1.05
N VAL A 40 17.90 -12.55 0.27
CA VAL A 40 16.60 -12.27 0.86
C VAL A 40 16.54 -10.83 1.37
N ARG A 41 15.47 -10.13 1.04
CA ARG A 41 15.08 -8.84 1.61
C ARG A 41 14.00 -9.06 2.67
N ILE A 42 14.16 -8.46 3.84
CA ILE A 42 13.20 -8.48 4.95
C ILE A 42 12.74 -7.05 5.20
N GLN A 43 11.42 -6.84 5.28
CA GLN A 43 10.78 -5.54 5.29
C GLN A 43 9.73 -5.44 6.39
N PRO A 44 10.10 -5.20 7.67
CA PRO A 44 9.11 -4.90 8.68
C PRO A 44 8.57 -3.48 8.55
N SER A 45 7.38 -3.30 9.11
CA SER A 45 6.84 -1.99 9.40
C SER A 45 6.07 -2.00 10.73
N ALA A 46 5.96 -0.83 11.33
CA ALA A 46 5.14 -0.59 12.50
C ALA A 46 4.48 0.79 12.38
N GLN A 47 3.25 0.90 12.88
CA GLN A 47 2.48 2.13 12.88
C GLN A 47 1.68 2.25 14.18
N LEU A 48 1.61 3.46 14.71
CA LEU A 48 0.77 3.86 15.82
C LEU A 48 -0.22 4.93 15.35
N ALA A 49 -1.43 4.93 15.89
CA ALA A 49 -2.43 5.97 15.68
C ALA A 49 -3.02 6.48 16.99
N THR A 50 -3.48 7.72 17.00
CA THR A 50 -4.36 8.24 18.07
C THR A 50 -5.59 7.34 18.22
N GLY A 51 -6.03 7.13 19.47
CA GLY A 51 -6.99 6.07 19.82
C GLY A 51 -6.32 4.74 20.22
N GLY A 52 -5.00 4.65 20.08
CA GLY A 52 -4.19 3.51 20.52
C GLY A 52 -4.14 2.37 19.50
N ALA A 53 -4.44 2.63 18.23
CA ALA A 53 -4.29 1.62 17.19
C ALA A 53 -2.82 1.31 16.92
N LEU A 54 -2.51 0.02 16.82
CA LEU A 54 -1.18 -0.53 16.57
C LEU A 54 -1.28 -1.44 15.36
N ASN A 55 -0.47 -1.18 14.33
CA ASN A 55 -0.36 -2.02 13.15
C ASN A 55 1.10 -2.41 12.95
N GLY A 56 1.36 -3.65 12.59
CA GLY A 56 2.68 -4.12 12.22
C GLY A 56 2.60 -5.08 11.05
N SER A 57 3.65 -5.11 10.25
CA SER A 57 3.77 -6.12 9.18
C SER A 57 5.22 -6.53 8.99
N VAL A 58 5.41 -7.68 8.35
CA VAL A 58 6.70 -8.15 7.86
C VAL A 58 6.51 -8.71 6.45
N GLY A 59 7.34 -8.23 5.52
CA GLY A 59 7.50 -8.79 4.19
C GLY A 59 8.84 -9.50 4.06
N VAL A 60 8.88 -10.55 3.27
CA VAL A 60 10.10 -11.19 2.79
C VAL A 60 10.04 -11.32 1.28
N GLU A 61 11.15 -11.05 0.62
CA GLU A 61 11.27 -11.13 -0.84
C GLU A 61 12.63 -11.73 -1.20
N THR A 62 12.69 -12.57 -2.23
CA THR A 62 13.94 -13.09 -2.77
C THR A 62 13.94 -12.97 -4.30
N GLY A 63 15.13 -12.96 -4.87
CA GLY A 63 15.36 -12.82 -6.31
C GLY A 63 15.71 -11.40 -6.74
N GLU A 64 16.26 -11.32 -7.95
CA GLU A 64 16.75 -10.11 -8.58
C GLU A 64 15.74 -9.67 -9.65
N ASP A 65 15.94 -10.11 -10.89
CA ASP A 65 15.07 -9.85 -12.03
C ASP A 65 13.72 -10.54 -11.82
N TRP A 66 13.71 -11.87 -11.76
CA TRP A 66 12.56 -12.61 -11.25
C TRP A 66 12.58 -12.60 -9.73
N TYR A 67 11.45 -12.24 -9.14
CA TYR A 67 11.31 -12.21 -7.70
C TYR A 67 10.01 -12.82 -7.24
N VAL A 68 10.03 -13.28 -5.99
CA VAL A 68 8.85 -13.77 -5.26
C VAL A 68 8.95 -13.28 -3.82
N GLY A 69 7.80 -13.01 -3.22
CA GLY A 69 7.72 -12.57 -1.85
C GLY A 69 6.44 -13.02 -1.16
N ALA A 70 6.47 -12.91 0.16
CA ALA A 70 5.34 -13.14 1.03
C ALA A 70 5.33 -12.09 2.13
N GLY A 71 4.14 -11.80 2.67
CA GLY A 71 4.00 -10.82 3.74
C GLY A 71 2.90 -11.21 4.70
N PHE A 72 2.98 -10.65 5.90
CA PHE A 72 2.02 -10.84 6.97
C PHE A 72 1.85 -9.53 7.74
N GLY A 73 0.61 -9.15 7.99
CA GLY A 73 0.21 -7.95 8.71
C GLY A 73 -0.71 -8.28 9.87
N ARG A 74 -0.62 -7.49 10.95
CA ARG A 74 -1.42 -7.68 12.16
C ARG A 74 -1.72 -6.34 12.81
N THR A 75 -2.94 -6.20 13.32
CA THR A 75 -3.35 -5.05 14.13
C THR A 75 -3.78 -5.47 15.53
N ASN A 76 -3.87 -4.51 16.45
CA ASN A 76 -4.54 -4.69 17.74
C ASN A 76 -6.07 -4.49 17.66
N GLN A 77 -6.65 -4.44 16.46
CA GLN A 77 -8.08 -4.28 16.16
C GLN A 77 -8.73 -3.01 16.70
N ARG A 78 -7.94 -2.03 17.17
CA ARG A 78 -8.48 -0.70 17.43
C ARG A 78 -8.70 0.05 16.13
N GLU A 79 -9.68 0.94 16.16
CA GLU A 79 -10.09 1.70 14.98
C GLU A 79 -8.91 2.51 14.41
N THR A 80 -8.61 2.24 13.13
CA THR A 80 -7.56 2.93 12.39
C THR A 80 -8.10 3.27 11.00
N VAL A 81 -7.82 4.49 10.53
CA VAL A 81 -8.12 4.86 9.16
C VAL A 81 -7.11 4.15 8.27
N ASN A 82 -7.62 3.19 7.50
CA ASN A 82 -6.82 2.53 6.49
C ASN A 82 -6.73 3.41 5.25
N LEU A 83 -5.53 3.94 4.99
CA LEU A 83 -5.23 4.66 3.76
C LEU A 83 -4.68 3.74 2.68
N ASN A 84 -4.28 2.53 3.01
CA ASN A 84 -4.06 1.52 1.98
C ASN A 84 -5.44 1.01 1.56
N PHE A 85 -5.60 0.67 0.28
CA PHE A 85 -6.82 -0.03 -0.13
C PHE A 85 -6.81 -1.47 0.40
N ASP A 86 -5.65 -2.00 0.76
CA ASP A 86 -5.45 -3.36 1.27
C ASP A 86 -5.77 -3.56 2.75
N PRO A 87 -6.29 -4.73 3.14
CA PRO A 87 -6.44 -5.11 4.55
C PRO A 87 -5.09 -5.05 5.31
N ASN A 88 -5.13 -4.63 6.58
CA ASN A 88 -3.94 -4.58 7.44
C ASN A 88 -3.68 -5.89 8.18
N ASP A 89 -4.73 -6.59 8.59
CA ASP A 89 -4.68 -7.95 9.12
C ASP A 89 -4.77 -8.91 7.95
N ALA A 90 -3.63 -9.27 7.37
CA ALA A 90 -3.59 -9.94 6.08
C ALA A 90 -2.36 -10.82 5.91
N TYR A 91 -2.47 -11.81 5.03
CA TYR A 91 -1.31 -12.36 4.35
C TYR A 91 -1.25 -11.85 2.91
N SER A 92 -0.04 -11.75 2.37
CA SER A 92 0.18 -11.36 0.98
C SER A 92 1.17 -12.25 0.29
N LEU A 93 0.99 -12.44 -1.02
CA LEU A 93 1.96 -13.08 -1.91
C LEU A 93 2.29 -12.10 -3.04
N SER A 94 3.55 -12.03 -3.43
CA SER A 94 3.98 -11.19 -4.53
C SER A 94 4.96 -11.91 -5.43
N GLY A 95 5.03 -11.47 -6.68
CA GLY A 95 6.05 -11.92 -7.61
C GLY A 95 6.02 -11.11 -8.88
N GLY A 96 7.12 -11.14 -9.63
CA GLY A 96 7.21 -10.35 -10.83
C GLY A 96 8.57 -10.40 -11.49
N TYR A 97 8.71 -9.54 -12.48
CA TYR A 97 9.93 -9.38 -13.25
C TYR A 97 10.37 -7.93 -13.23
N ARG A 98 11.67 -7.72 -13.02
CA ARG A 98 12.38 -6.45 -13.17
C ARG A 98 13.29 -6.59 -14.37
N TRP A 99 13.34 -5.57 -15.20
CA TRP A 99 14.26 -5.53 -16.33
C TRP A 99 15.09 -4.25 -16.31
N ALA A 100 15.99 -4.15 -17.27
CA ALA A 100 16.92 -3.04 -17.40
C ALA A 100 16.19 -1.69 -17.31
N GLU A 101 16.92 -0.70 -16.78
CA GLU A 101 16.48 0.70 -16.62
C GLU A 101 15.46 0.92 -15.47
N GLY A 102 15.18 -0.11 -14.66
CA GLY A 102 14.36 0.04 -13.46
C GLY A 102 12.85 -0.09 -13.72
N ALA A 103 12.50 -0.66 -14.87
CA ALA A 103 11.14 -1.04 -15.19
C ALA A 103 10.80 -2.41 -14.58
N SER A 104 9.52 -2.61 -14.26
CA SER A 104 9.04 -3.83 -13.62
C SER A 104 7.56 -4.09 -13.86
N LEU A 105 7.20 -5.37 -13.85
CA LEU A 105 5.82 -5.85 -13.80
C LEU A 105 5.69 -6.79 -12.61
N GLY A 106 4.77 -6.49 -11.71
CA GLY A 106 4.54 -7.27 -10.50
C GLY A 106 3.07 -7.63 -10.32
N LEU A 107 2.84 -8.80 -9.75
CA LEU A 107 1.57 -9.22 -9.19
C LEU A 107 1.68 -9.24 -7.67
N MET A 108 0.61 -8.78 -7.00
CA MET A 108 0.49 -8.88 -5.55
C MET A 108 -0.93 -9.29 -5.18
N TYR A 109 -1.05 -10.40 -4.46
CA TYR A 109 -2.29 -10.88 -3.88
C TYR A 109 -2.29 -10.56 -2.39
N VAL A 110 -3.39 -10.01 -1.89
CA VAL A 110 -3.61 -9.71 -0.47
C VAL A 110 -4.96 -10.26 -0.05
N ARG A 111 -5.01 -10.93 1.10
CA ARG A 111 -6.25 -11.43 1.67
C ARG A 111 -6.29 -11.13 3.17
N ASP A 112 -7.40 -10.57 3.63
CA ASP A 112 -7.66 -10.45 5.05
C ASP A 112 -7.67 -11.84 5.68
N ASP A 113 -6.97 -12.02 6.79
CA ASP A 113 -6.79 -13.33 7.42
C ASP A 113 -7.43 -13.42 8.80
N ARG A 114 -8.29 -12.46 9.12
CA ARG A 114 -8.85 -12.29 10.45
C ARG A 114 -10.33 -11.99 10.43
N LEU A 115 -10.71 -10.73 10.25
CA LEU A 115 -12.09 -10.28 10.48
C LEU A 115 -12.97 -10.48 9.25
N ASN A 116 -12.40 -10.39 8.05
CA ASN A 116 -13.16 -10.43 6.81
C ASN A 116 -12.46 -11.31 5.77
N PRO A 117 -12.30 -12.63 6.02
CA PRO A 117 -11.47 -13.50 5.19
C PRO A 117 -11.96 -13.69 3.75
N ASP A 118 -13.13 -13.17 3.41
CA ASP A 118 -13.64 -13.05 2.05
C ASP A 118 -12.95 -11.92 1.26
N GLN A 119 -12.47 -10.88 1.94
CA GLN A 119 -11.87 -9.67 1.36
C GLN A 119 -10.49 -9.95 0.78
N GLN A 120 -10.38 -9.72 -0.52
CA GLN A 120 -9.22 -10.05 -1.34
C GLN A 120 -8.93 -8.96 -2.36
N HIS A 121 -7.64 -8.68 -2.56
CA HIS A 121 -7.12 -7.83 -3.62
C HIS A 121 -6.09 -8.56 -4.45
N LEU A 122 -6.13 -8.33 -5.76
CA LEU A 122 -5.10 -8.68 -6.70
C LEU A 122 -4.66 -7.42 -7.43
N HIS A 123 -3.40 -7.08 -7.29
CA HIS A 123 -2.77 -5.95 -7.97
C HIS A 123 -1.92 -6.44 -9.13
N LEU A 124 -2.03 -5.77 -10.27
CA LEU A 124 -1.07 -5.82 -11.36
C LEU A 124 -0.41 -4.45 -11.46
N VAL A 125 0.86 -4.39 -11.05
CA VAL A 125 1.63 -3.15 -10.96
C VAL A 125 2.67 -3.11 -12.06
N TYR A 126 2.54 -2.15 -12.95
CA TYR A 126 3.55 -1.82 -13.96
C TYR A 126 4.27 -0.53 -13.57
N ARG A 127 5.60 -0.55 -13.66
CA ARG A 127 6.45 0.60 -13.42
C ARG A 127 7.43 0.74 -14.55
N THR A 128 7.62 1.97 -15.03
CA THR A 128 8.60 2.25 -16.07
C THR A 128 9.31 3.59 -15.83
N PRO A 129 10.64 3.66 -16.00
CA PRO A 129 11.34 4.93 -16.05
C PRO A 129 10.88 5.71 -17.30
N LEU A 130 10.99 7.02 -17.22
CA LEU A 130 10.79 7.93 -18.34
C LEU A 130 12.04 8.85 -18.43
N PRO A 131 12.22 9.59 -19.53
CA PRO A 131 13.32 10.54 -19.67
C PRO A 131 13.42 11.52 -18.49
N GLU A 132 14.61 12.10 -18.27
CA GLU A 132 14.83 13.13 -17.26
C GLU A 132 14.59 12.67 -15.81
N GLY A 133 14.71 11.36 -15.55
CA GLY A 133 14.51 10.78 -14.23
C GLY A 133 13.03 10.72 -13.80
N HIS A 134 12.12 10.86 -14.76
CA HIS A 134 10.68 10.71 -14.53
C HIS A 134 10.33 9.23 -14.37
N ARG A 135 9.11 8.96 -13.87
CA ARG A 135 8.61 7.60 -13.73
C ARG A 135 7.11 7.52 -13.79
N LEU A 136 6.59 6.52 -14.49
CA LEU A 136 5.18 6.16 -14.52
C LEU A 136 4.97 4.88 -13.71
N THR A 137 3.91 4.86 -12.89
CA THR A 137 3.42 3.66 -12.22
C THR A 137 1.93 3.52 -12.50
N VAL A 138 1.53 2.35 -12.97
CA VAL A 138 0.13 1.96 -13.20
C VAL A 138 -0.16 0.74 -12.34
N ASP A 139 -1.25 0.77 -11.60
CA ASP A 139 -1.70 -0.32 -10.72
C ASP A 139 -3.16 -0.60 -11.01
N LEU A 140 -3.41 -1.78 -11.59
CA LEU A 140 -4.75 -2.33 -11.80
C LEU A 140 -5.10 -3.19 -10.59
N LEU A 141 -6.18 -2.82 -9.93
CA LEU A 141 -6.72 -3.54 -8.78
C LEU A 141 -7.90 -4.38 -9.23
N PHE A 142 -7.91 -5.67 -8.94
CA PHE A 142 -9.12 -6.49 -8.90
C PHE A 142 -9.43 -6.81 -7.43
N LYS A 143 -10.65 -6.51 -6.98
CA LYS A 143 -11.09 -6.79 -5.62
C LYS A 143 -12.30 -7.71 -5.60
N ARG A 144 -12.32 -8.61 -4.62
CA ARG A 144 -13.42 -9.53 -4.35
C ARG A 144 -13.67 -9.62 -2.86
N GLY A 145 -14.94 -9.73 -2.47
CA GLY A 145 -15.36 -9.87 -1.07
C GLY A 145 -16.84 -9.57 -0.92
N LEU A 146 -17.30 -9.44 0.32
CA LEU A 146 -18.66 -9.10 0.68
C LEU A 146 -18.80 -7.60 0.97
N VAL A 147 -19.90 -7.01 0.50
CA VAL A 147 -20.37 -5.69 0.88
C VAL A 147 -21.86 -5.81 1.12
N GLU A 148 -22.31 -5.54 2.34
CA GLU A 148 -23.73 -5.69 2.73
C GLU A 148 -24.27 -7.09 2.36
N ASP A 149 -23.49 -8.12 2.69
CA ASP A 149 -23.76 -9.55 2.40
C ASP A 149 -23.85 -9.94 0.92
N GLU A 150 -23.61 -8.99 0.00
CA GLU A 150 -23.51 -9.27 -1.44
C GLU A 150 -22.06 -9.47 -1.86
N THR A 151 -21.81 -10.52 -2.66
CA THR A 151 -20.49 -10.73 -3.26
C THR A 151 -20.23 -9.68 -4.34
N ILE A 152 -19.11 -8.98 -4.22
CA ILE A 152 -18.63 -8.04 -5.22
C ILE A 152 -17.40 -8.58 -5.93
N GLU A 153 -17.27 -8.19 -7.21
CA GLU A 153 -16.06 -8.29 -8.01
C GLU A 153 -15.89 -6.96 -8.74
N ARG A 154 -14.84 -6.21 -8.44
CA ARG A 154 -14.68 -4.85 -8.96
C ARG A 154 -13.24 -4.57 -9.37
N THR A 155 -13.09 -3.67 -10.33
CA THR A 155 -11.78 -3.26 -10.85
C THR A 155 -11.53 -1.79 -10.54
N GLY A 156 -10.42 -1.52 -9.87
CA GLY A 156 -9.89 -0.18 -9.62
C GLY A 156 -8.66 0.12 -10.47
N LEU A 157 -8.28 1.39 -10.51
CA LEU A 157 -7.10 1.85 -11.23
C LEU A 157 -6.39 2.93 -10.44
N SER A 158 -5.07 2.83 -10.34
CA SER A 158 -4.19 3.89 -9.87
C SER A 158 -3.16 4.24 -10.93
N VAL A 159 -2.97 5.52 -11.18
CA VAL A 159 -1.91 6.05 -12.04
C VAL A 159 -1.11 7.07 -11.24
N ALA A 160 0.20 6.87 -11.17
CA ALA A 160 1.13 7.79 -10.54
C ALA A 160 2.22 8.24 -11.52
N TYR A 161 2.49 9.54 -11.51
CA TYR A 161 3.57 10.15 -12.25
C TYR A 161 4.52 10.83 -11.28
N ASP A 162 5.79 10.44 -11.34
CA ASP A 162 6.85 11.02 -10.54
C ASP A 162 7.76 11.87 -11.43
N TRP A 163 7.90 13.14 -11.09
CA TRP A 163 9.03 13.99 -11.47
C TRP A 163 10.16 13.82 -10.44
N PRO A 164 11.38 14.30 -10.72
CA PRO A 164 12.50 14.19 -9.77
C PRO A 164 12.18 14.79 -8.39
N ARG A 165 11.45 15.91 -8.35
CA ARG A 165 11.11 16.64 -7.13
C ARG A 165 9.64 16.57 -6.71
N TRP A 166 8.75 16.12 -7.58
CA TRP A 166 7.30 16.16 -7.34
C TRP A 166 6.67 14.83 -7.71
N PHE A 167 5.51 14.54 -7.16
CA PHE A 167 4.72 13.40 -7.62
C PHE A 167 3.24 13.72 -7.57
N MET A 168 2.49 13.06 -8.44
CA MET A 168 1.04 13.02 -8.43
C MET A 168 0.57 11.58 -8.56
N ARG A 169 -0.50 11.22 -7.86
CA ARG A 169 -1.21 9.96 -8.03
C ARG A 169 -2.71 10.21 -8.04
N LEU A 170 -3.39 9.64 -9.03
CA LEU A 170 -4.84 9.55 -9.08
C LEU A 170 -5.23 8.08 -8.94
N SER A 171 -6.20 7.81 -8.09
CA SER A 171 -6.71 6.46 -7.84
C SER A 171 -8.23 6.45 -7.85
N TYR A 172 -8.80 5.45 -8.48
CA TYR A 172 -10.21 5.07 -8.37
C TYR A 172 -10.31 3.71 -7.69
N ASP A 173 -10.99 3.66 -6.55
CA ASP A 173 -11.28 2.43 -5.80
C ASP A 173 -12.81 2.26 -5.69
N PRO A 174 -13.40 1.35 -6.48
CA PRO A 174 -14.82 1.00 -6.31
C PRO A 174 -15.03 0.26 -4.99
N LYS A 175 -16.13 0.55 -4.30
CA LYS A 175 -16.45 -0.07 -3.01
C LYS A 175 -15.28 0.05 -2.02
N VAL A 176 -14.87 1.29 -1.75
CA VAL A 176 -13.67 1.61 -0.97
C VAL A 176 -13.71 0.95 0.39
N ASN A 177 -12.62 0.26 0.76
CA ASN A 177 -12.54 -0.52 2.00
C ASN A 177 -13.77 -1.44 2.24
N PHE A 178 -14.31 -2.05 1.17
CA PHE A 178 -15.51 -2.90 1.21
C PHE A 178 -16.75 -2.21 1.79
N THR A 179 -16.90 -0.91 1.51
CA THR A 179 -18.12 -0.14 1.80
C THR A 179 -18.97 0.01 0.52
N PRO A 180 -20.23 0.44 0.63
CA PRO A 180 -21.06 0.72 -0.56
C PRO A 180 -20.57 1.89 -1.43
N GLN A 181 -19.63 2.70 -0.93
CA GLN A 181 -19.16 3.93 -1.58
C GLN A 181 -18.01 3.67 -2.55
N ASP A 182 -18.01 4.35 -3.70
CA ASP A 182 -16.85 4.42 -4.58
C ASP A 182 -16.01 5.65 -4.23
N MET A 183 -14.68 5.59 -4.42
CA MET A 183 -13.78 6.67 -4.05
C MET A 183 -12.80 7.03 -5.16
N TRP A 184 -12.70 8.33 -5.43
CA TRP A 184 -11.55 8.93 -6.11
C TRP A 184 -10.57 9.49 -5.07
N ARG A 185 -9.28 9.29 -5.29
CA ARG A 185 -8.22 9.83 -4.46
C ARG A 185 -7.15 10.50 -5.29
N LEU A 186 -6.92 11.77 -5.01
CA LEU A 186 -5.80 12.54 -5.52
C LEU A 186 -4.74 12.67 -4.42
N ALA A 187 -3.50 12.35 -4.75
CA ALA A 187 -2.34 12.62 -3.91
C ALA A 187 -1.31 13.44 -4.70
N PHE A 188 -0.73 14.43 -4.05
CA PHE A 188 0.37 15.24 -4.58
C PHE A 188 1.39 15.47 -3.46
N GLY A 189 2.66 15.58 -3.82
CA GLY A 189 3.71 15.88 -2.85
C GLY A 189 5.04 16.26 -3.49
N THR A 190 5.98 16.61 -2.62
CA THR A 190 7.32 17.07 -3.01
C THR A 190 8.40 16.30 -2.27
N ARG A 191 9.58 16.22 -2.87
CA ARG A 191 10.80 15.63 -2.32
C ARG A 191 11.79 16.78 -2.04
N PHE A 192 12.32 16.81 -0.83
CA PHE A 192 13.22 17.85 -0.32
C PHE A 192 14.35 17.25 0.50
#